data_AF-A0AAW1SYI6-F1
#
_entry.id   AF-A0AAW1SYI6-F1
#
_cell.length_a   1.000
_cell.length_b   1.000
_cell.length_c   1.000
_cell.angle_alpha   90.00
_cell.angle_beta   90.00
_cell.angle_gamma   90.00
#
_symmetry.space_group_name_H-M   'P 1'
#
loop_
_entity.id
_entity.type
_entity.pdbx_description
1 polymer ?
#
loop_
_entity_poly.entity_id
_entity_poly.type
_entity_poly.pdbx_seq_one_letter_code
_entity_poly.pdbx_strand_id
1 'polypeptide(L)' 'MTTASEESILVLYGTQTGNAQDVAERVGREAHRRSFSTTIKPMRDLNTDELMSVRRAVFIISTAGQALGAKPLLPKGLG' A
#
# COMPACT_ATOMS: atom_id res chain seq x y z
N MET A 1 -2.18 6.24 32.23
CA MET A 1 -1.23 6.09 31.10
C MET A 1 -1.92 5.29 30.02
N THR A 2 -2.46 5.97 29.00
CA THR A 2 -3.09 5.29 27.85
C THR A 2 -1.98 4.95 26.88
N THR A 3 -1.70 3.66 26.71
CA THR A 3 -0.82 3.16 25.65
C THR A 3 -1.47 3.52 24.31
N ALA A 4 -1.00 4.58 23.66
CA ALA A 4 -1.27 4.75 22.25
C ALA A 4 -0.61 3.56 21.57
N SER A 5 -1.39 2.52 21.25
CA SER A 5 -0.94 1.53 20.27
C SER A 5 -0.57 2.34 19.04
N GLU A 6 0.71 2.40 18.67
CA GLU A 6 1.11 3.15 17.48
C GLU A 6 0.24 2.67 16.33
N GLU A 7 -0.65 3.54 15.86
CA GLU A 7 -1.55 3.18 14.78
C GLU A 7 -0.68 3.08 13.52
N SER A 8 -0.43 1.85 13.06
CA SER A 8 0.40 1.60 11.88
C SER A 8 -0.46 1.58 10.61
N ILE A 9 0.01 2.23 9.54
CA ILE A 9 -0.60 2.16 8.20
C ILE A 9 0.42 1.59 7.22
N LEU A 10 -0.01 0.58 6.45
CA LEU A 10 0.72 0.10 5.28
C LEU A 10 0.23 0.84 4.02
N VAL A 11 1.13 1.49 3.28
CA VAL A 11 0.82 2.15 2.01
C VAL A 11 1.49 1.36 0.88
N LEU A 12 0.68 0.89 -0.07
CA LEU A 12 1.11 0.09 -1.20
C LEU A 12 0.88 0.84 -2.50
N TYR A 13 1.86 0.83 -3.39
CA TYR A 13 1.73 1.45 -4.71
C TYR A 13 1.96 0.49 -5.87
N GLY A 14 1.13 0.62 -6.91
CA GLY A 14 1.32 0.01 -8.22
C GLY A 14 1.52 1.09 -9.28
N THR A 15 2.70 1.16 -9.88
CA THR A 15 3.05 2.20 -10.85
C THR A 15 3.89 1.66 -12.02
N GLN A 16 3.77 2.31 -13.18
CA GLN A 16 4.63 2.07 -14.35
C GLN A 16 5.70 3.16 -14.48
N THR A 17 5.32 4.43 -14.28
CA THR A 17 6.17 5.61 -14.49
C THR A 17 6.35 6.49 -13.26
N GLY A 18 5.94 6.02 -12.07
CA GLY A 18 6.21 6.70 -10.78
C GLY A 18 5.03 7.45 -10.17
N ASN A 19 3.96 7.77 -10.92
CA ASN A 19 2.86 8.61 -10.42
C ASN A 19 2.22 8.10 -9.12
N ALA A 20 1.90 6.80 -9.04
CA ALA A 20 1.34 6.22 -7.81
C ALA A 20 2.33 6.15 -6.65
N GLN A 21 3.64 6.10 -6.91
CA GLN A 21 4.66 6.16 -5.88
C GLN A 21 4.68 7.55 -5.24
N ASP A 22 4.69 8.62 -6.05
CA ASP A 22 4.69 10.00 -5.54
C ASP A 22 3.46 10.27 -4.65
N VAL A 23 2.30 9.74 -5.03
CA VAL A 23 1.07 9.84 -4.24
C VAL A 23 1.19 9.02 -2.95
N ALA A 24 1.79 7.83 -2.98
CA ALA A 24 2.02 7.01 -1.79
C ALA A 24 2.94 7.70 -0.78
N GLU A 25 4.01 8.34 -1.25
CA GLU A 25 4.90 9.12 -0.41
C GLU A 25 4.20 10.34 0.22
N ARG A 26 3.29 11.00 -0.52
CA ARG A 26 2.44 12.07 0.03
C ARG A 26 1.55 11.53 1.15
N VAL A 27 0.87 10.41 0.91
CA VAL A 27 0.03 9.76 1.93
C VAL A 27 0.86 9.39 3.17
N GLY A 28 2.07 8.87 3.01
CA GLY A 28 2.92 8.56 4.16
C GLY A 28 3.34 9.78 4.95
N ARG A 29 3.64 10.91 4.29
CA ARG A 29 3.88 12.19 4.98
C ARG A 29 2.63 12.68 5.73
N GLU A 30 1.44 12.51 5.17
CA GLU A 30 0.18 12.86 5.84
C GLU A 30 -0.10 12.00 7.07
N ALA A 31 0.16 10.70 6.97
CA ALA A 31 -0.02 9.73 8.04
C ALA A 31 0.96 10.02 9.20
N HIS A 32 2.24 10.25 8.88
CA HIS A 32 3.24 10.61 9.88
C HIS A 32 2.87 11.89 10.65
N ARG A 33 2.36 12.93 9.96
CA ARG A 33 1.88 14.16 10.61
C ARG A 33 0.70 13.97 11.55
N ARG A 34 -0.01 12.84 11.45
CA ARG A 34 -1.13 12.45 12.32
C ARG A 34 -0.72 11.40 13.35
N SER A 35 0.59 11.22 13.59
CA SER A 35 1.17 10.27 14.54
C SER A 35 0.94 8.79 14.19
N PHE A 36 0.74 8.48 12.90
CA PHE A 36 0.76 7.10 12.43
C PHE A 36 2.18 6.66 12.09
N SER A 37 2.56 5.46 12.55
CA SER A 37 3.71 4.75 11.99
C SER A 37 3.35 4.28 10.57
N THR A 38 4.22 4.51 9.58
CA THR A 38 3.87 4.23 8.18
C THR A 38 4.97 3.45 7.48
N THR A 39 4.57 2.39 6.78
CA THR A 39 5.43 1.65 5.85
C THR A 39 4.94 1.91 4.43
N ILE A 40 5.83 2.26 3.52
CA ILE A 40 5.51 2.50 2.10
C ILE A 40 6.32 1.52 1.26
N LYS A 41 5.69 0.75 0.39
CA LYS A 41 6.39 -0.18 -0.51
C LYS A 41 5.61 -0.49 -1.78
N PRO A 42 6.28 -0.92 -2.87
CA PRO A 42 5.58 -1.31 -4.07
C PRO A 42 4.76 -2.58 -3.84
N MET A 43 3.62 -2.70 -4.50
CA MET A 43 2.69 -3.82 -4.32
C MET A 43 3.29 -5.19 -4.67
N ARG A 44 4.30 -5.22 -5.55
CA ARG A 44 5.05 -6.45 -5.90
C ARG A 44 5.86 -7.03 -4.72
N ASP A 45 6.14 -6.21 -3.70
CA ASP A 45 6.90 -6.60 -2.50
C ASP A 45 5.95 -6.92 -1.32
N LEU A 46 4.63 -6.99 -1.58
CA LEU A 46 3.67 -7.44 -0.58
C LEU A 46 3.73 -8.97 -0.46
N ASN A 47 4.13 -9.45 0.71
CA ASN A 47 3.88 -10.83 1.08
C ASN A 47 2.46 -10.96 1.68
N THR A 48 1.79 -12.07 1.39
CA THR A 48 0.37 -12.25 1.78
C THR A 48 0.21 -12.38 3.29
N ASP A 49 1.20 -12.94 3.98
CA ASP A 49 1.18 -13.12 5.44
C ASP A 49 1.21 -11.78 6.19
N GLU A 50 1.96 -10.80 5.69
CA GLU A 50 2.01 -9.44 6.23
C GLU A 50 0.66 -8.76 6.05
N LEU A 51 -0.02 -8.95 4.91
CA LEU A 51 -1.36 -8.40 4.70
C LEU A 51 -2.36 -8.92 5.75
N MET A 52 -2.24 -10.19 6.15
CA MET A 52 -3.11 -10.78 7.18
C MET A 52 -2.89 -10.16 8.57
N SER A 53 -1.69 -9.64 8.83
CA SER A 53 -1.34 -8.98 10.11
C SER A 53 -1.65 -7.48 10.13
N VAL A 54 -1.90 -6.87 8.96
CA VAL A 54 -2.08 -5.43 8.81
C VAL A 54 -3.51 -5.02 9.17
N ARG A 55 -3.64 -4.10 10.13
CA ARG A 55 -4.95 -3.50 10.49
C ARG A 55 -5.47 -2.47 9.49
N ARG A 56 -4.57 -1.71 8.84
CA ARG A 56 -4.93 -0.60 7.95
C ARG A 56 -3.99 -0.57 6.76
N ALA A 57 -4.55 -0.63 5.56
CA ALA A 57 -3.81 -0.54 4.32
C ALA A 57 -4.43 0.50 3.38
N VAL A 58 -3.57 1.24 2.67
CA VAL A 58 -3.97 2.15 1.59
C VAL A 58 -3.30 1.68 0.30
N PHE A 59 -4.09 1.48 -0.76
CA PHE A 59 -3.61 1.04 -2.06
C PHE A 59 -3.74 2.16 -3.08
N ILE A 60 -2.64 2.47 -3.76
CA ILE A 60 -2.58 3.54 -4.76
C ILE A 60 -2.08 2.93 -6.07
N ILE A 61 -2.95 2.83 -7.07
CA ILE A 61 -2.64 2.13 -8.32
C ILE A 61 -2.90 3.08 -9.47
N SER A 62 -1.88 3.32 -10.29
CA SER A 62 -2.05 4.01 -11.57
C SER A 62 -2.58 3.03 -12.61
N THR A 63 -3.73 3.35 -13.22
CA THR A 63 -4.22 2.62 -14.39
C THR A 63 -3.70 3.33 -15.65
N ALA A 64 -3.00 2.61 -16.51
CA ALA A 64 -2.64 3.08 -17.84
C ALA A 64 -3.63 2.52 -18.86
N GLY A 65 -4.09 3.34 -19.79
CA GLY A 65 -5.03 2.93 -20.83
C GLY A 65 -4.37 2.09 -21.91
N GLN A 66 -4.14 0.79 -21.65
CA GLN A 66 -4.20 -0.28 -22.64
C GLN A 66 -4.58 -1.57 -21.91
N ALA A 67 -5.86 -1.93 -21.95
CA ALA A 67 -6.34 -3.23 -21.49
C ALA A 67 -5.96 -4.30 -22.51
N LEU A 68 -4.70 -4.75 -22.52
CA LEU A 68 -4.31 -5.98 -23.19
C LEU A 68 -3.98 -7.03 -22.12
N GLY A 69 -4.97 -7.85 -21.79
CA GLY A 69 -4.80 -9.05 -20.96
C GLY A 69 -4.37 -8.78 -19.53
N ALA A 70 -5.27 -8.27 -18.69
CA ALA A 70 -5.03 -8.17 -17.25
C ALA A 70 -4.79 -9.58 -16.66
N LYS A 71 -3.53 -9.96 -16.45
CA LYS A 71 -3.20 -10.94 -15.42
C LYS A 71 -3.69 -10.35 -14.09
N PRO A 72 -4.43 -11.10 -13.26
CA PRO A 72 -4.86 -10.60 -11.97
C PRO A 72 -3.64 -10.16 -11.16
N LEU A 73 -3.70 -8.95 -10.61
CA LEU A 73 -2.77 -8.47 -9.58
C LEU A 73 -3.02 -9.16 -8.23
N LEU A 74 -3.80 -10.24 -8.22
CA LEU A 74 -4.14 -11.00 -7.04
C LEU A 74 -2.99 -11.95 -6.68
N PRO A 75 -2.66 -12.08 -5.38
CA PRO A 75 -1.74 -13.10 -4.92
C PRO A 75 -2.21 -14.48 -5.37
N LYS A 76 -1.28 -15.33 -5.79
CA LYS A 76 -1.58 -16.74 -6.02
C LYS A 76 -2.00 -17.37 -4.69
N GLY A 77 -3.16 -18.03 -4.65
CA GLY A 77 -3.62 -18.77 -3.47
C GLY A 77 -4.89 -18.24 -2.79
N LEU A 78 -5.55 -17.23 -3.34
CA LEU A 78 -6.90 -16.85 -2.92
C LEU A 78 -7.93 -17.62 -3.77
N GLY A 79 -8.12 -18.90 -3.45
CA GLY A 79 -9.08 -19.81 -4.08
C GLY A 79 -9.54 -20.87 -3.08
#